data_AF-A0A3D5X6Z0-F1
#
_entry.id   AF-A0A3D5X6Z0-F1
#
_cell.length_a   1.000
_cell.length_b   1.000
_cell.length_c   1.000
_cell.angle_alpha   90.00
_cell.angle_beta   90.00
_cell.angle_gamma   90.00
#
_symmetry.space_group_name_H-M   'P 1'
#
loop_
_entity.id
_entity.type
_entity.pdbx_description
1 polymer ?
#
loop_
_entity_poly.entity_id
_entity_poly.type
_entity_poly.pdbx_seq_one_letter_code
_entity_poly.pdbx_strand_id
1 'polypeptide(L)'
;MDTHTEKFKVRLGLFIIGGLALFVLAIFIIGKQQNLFNPVFKLSATFRNVSGLQVGNNVRFTGINVGTVDNIKIINDSTVWVD
;
A
#
# COMPACT_ATOMS: atom_id res chain seq x y z
N MET A 1 -35.10 -27.85 -11.78
CA MET A 1 -34.43 -26.89 -10.87
C MET A 1 -34.80 -25.52 -11.40
N ASP A 2 -35.80 -24.90 -10.80
CA ASP A 2 -36.58 -23.85 -11.45
C ASP A 2 -35.85 -22.51 -11.32
N THR A 3 -35.03 -22.21 -12.32
CA THR A 3 -34.12 -21.05 -12.41
C THR A 3 -34.83 -19.71 -12.62
N HIS A 4 -36.17 -19.66 -12.48
CA HIS A 4 -37.02 -18.50 -12.78
C HIS A 4 -37.74 -17.90 -11.55
N THR A 5 -37.31 -18.20 -10.33
CA THR A 5 -37.85 -17.53 -9.13
C THR A 5 -37.11 -16.22 -8.86
N GLU A 6 -37.84 -15.12 -8.68
CA GLU A 6 -37.28 -13.77 -8.43
C GLU A 6 -36.28 -13.72 -7.26
N LYS A 7 -36.49 -14.54 -6.23
CA LYS A 7 -35.55 -14.68 -5.09
C LYS A 7 -34.16 -15.17 -5.51
N PHE A 8 -34.06 -16.02 -6.54
CA PHE A 8 -32.79 -16.51 -7.06
C PHE A 8 -32.01 -15.39 -7.74
N LYS A 9 -32.67 -14.56 -8.56
CA LYS A 9 -32.06 -13.41 -9.23
C LYS A 9 -31.51 -12.39 -8.23
N VAL A 10 -32.25 -12.10 -7.16
CA VAL A 10 -31.82 -11.18 -6.10
C VAL A 10 -30.59 -11.72 -5.36
N ARG A 11 -30.58 -13.01 -4.99
CA ARG A 11 -29.43 -13.64 -4.33
C ARG A 11 -28.19 -13.67 -5.22
N LEU A 12 -28.36 -13.92 -6.51
CA LEU A 12 -27.29 -13.88 -7.50
C LEU A 12 -26.71 -12.46 -7.65
N GLY A 13 -27.58 -11.45 -7.74
CA GLY A 13 -27.15 -10.04 -7.80
C GLY A 13 -26.33 -9.63 -6.57
N LEU A 14 -26.78 -10.00 -5.37
CA LEU A 14 -26.04 -9.75 -4.13
C LEU A 14 -24.66 -10.44 -4.11
N PHE A 15 -24.58 -11.67 -4.61
CA PHE A 15 -23.31 -12.40 -4.71
C PHE A 15 -22.33 -11.70 -5.67
N ILE A 16 -22.81 -11.29 -6.85
CA ILE A 16 -21.99 -10.59 -7.84
C ILE A 16 -21.49 -9.26 -7.30
N ILE A 17 -22.37 -8.46 -6.68
CA ILE A 17 -21.99 -7.17 -6.09
C ILE A 17 -20.97 -7.36 -4.96
N GLY A 18 -21.17 -8.35 -4.09
CA GLY A 18 -20.23 -8.68 -3.02
C GLY A 18 -18.86 -9.10 -3.56
N GLY A 19 -18.84 -9.94 -4.60
CA GLY A 19 -17.62 -10.35 -5.29
C GLY A 19 -16.90 -9.17 -5.95
N LEU A 20 -17.65 -8.28 -6.61
CA LEU A 20 -17.10 -7.10 -7.26
C LEU A 20 -16.51 -6.12 -6.23
N ALA A 21 -17.19 -5.90 -5.11
CA ALA A 21 -16.70 -5.05 -4.02
C ALA A 21 -15.39 -5.60 -3.44
N LEU A 22 -15.31 -6.92 -3.20
CA LEU A 22 -14.10 -7.57 -2.71
C LEU A 22 -12.96 -7.49 -3.74
N PHE A 23 -13.27 -7.63 -5.03
CA PHE A 23 -12.31 -7.49 -6.12
C PHE A 23 -11.71 -6.07 -6.19
N VAL A 24 -12.55 -5.04 -6.08
CA VAL A 24 -12.09 -3.63 -6.05
C VAL A 24 -11.19 -3.38 -4.84
N LEU A 25 -11.56 -3.90 -3.66
CA LEU A 25 -10.73 -3.80 -2.45
C LEU A 25 -9.36 -4.46 -2.64
N ALA A 26 -9.32 -5.65 -3.26
CA ALA A 26 -8.07 -6.34 -3.53
C ALA A 26 -7.15 -5.52 -4.47
N ILE A 27 -7.69 -4.97 -5.56
CA ILE A 27 -6.94 -4.10 -6.48
C ILE A 27 -6.41 -2.86 -5.74
N PHE A 28 -7.22 -2.25 -4.87
CA PHE A 28 -6.80 -1.06 -4.13
C PHE A 28 -5.65 -1.36 -3.15
N ILE A 29 -5.70 -2.48 -2.44
CA ILE A 29 -4.63 -2.91 -1.53
C ILE A 29 -3.34 -3.19 -2.32
N ILE A 30 -3.44 -3.91 -3.44
CA ILE A 30 -2.29 -4.20 -4.31
C ILE A 30 -1.72 -2.92 -4.91
N GLY A 31 -2.55 -2.01 -5.41
CA GLY A 31 -2.12 -0.75 -6.01
C GLY A 31 -1.49 0.23 -5.03
N LYS A 32 -1.90 0.21 -3.76
CA LYS A 32 -1.33 1.08 -2.71
C LYS A 32 0.11 0.72 -2.38
N GLN A 33 0.49 -0.55 -2.52
CA GLN A 33 1.81 -1.02 -2.12
C GLN A 33 2.73 -1.04 -3.36
N GLN A 34 3.71 -0.15 -3.38
CA GLN A 34 4.73 -0.15 -4.42
C GLN A 34 5.61 -1.40 -4.24
N ASN A 35 6.03 -2.05 -5.33
CA ASN A 35 6.98 -3.16 -5.31
C ASN A 35 6.52 -4.53 -4.71
N LEU A 36 5.23 -4.89 -4.69
CA LEU A 36 4.75 -6.21 -4.19
C LEU A 36 5.48 -7.45 -4.73
N PHE A 37 6.02 -7.37 -5.94
CA PHE A 37 6.63 -8.50 -6.64
C PHE A 37 8.15 -8.45 -6.71
N ASN A 38 8.77 -7.35 -6.24
CA ASN A 38 10.22 -7.22 -6.19
C ASN A 38 10.70 -7.48 -4.76
N PRO A 39 11.69 -8.37 -4.55
CA PRO A 39 12.29 -8.56 -3.24
C PRO A 39 12.97 -7.26 -2.81
N VAL A 40 12.34 -6.53 -1.90
CA VAL A 40 12.89 -5.33 -1.26
C VAL A 40 13.42 -5.70 0.12
N PHE A 41 14.55 -5.11 0.52
CA PHE A 41 15.04 -5.17 1.89
C PHE A 41 14.83 -3.79 2.53
N LYS A 42 14.47 -3.79 3.82
CA LYS A 42 14.34 -2.55 4.58
C LYS A 42 15.71 -2.10 5.08
N LEU A 43 16.02 -0.83 4.93
CA LEU A 43 17.23 -0.21 5.46
C LEU A 43 16.81 0.97 6.32
N SER A 44 17.28 1.02 7.56
CA SER A 44 17.00 2.15 8.44
C SER A 44 18.23 2.99 8.69
N ALA A 45 18.03 4.30 8.86
CA ALA A 45 19.05 5.27 9.17
C ALA A 45 18.53 6.30 10.18
N THR A 46 19.44 6.85 10.98
CA THR A 46 19.13 7.91 11.93
C THR A 46 19.71 9.24 11.49
N PHE A 47 18.90 10.28 11.58
CA PHE A 47 19.24 11.63 11.18
C PHE A 47 18.97 12.61 12.29
N ARG A 48 19.74 13.71 12.34
CA ARG A 48 19.48 14.82 13.26
C ARG A 48 18.36 15.74 12.81
N ASN A 49 18.18 15.84 11.49
CA ASN A 49 17.15 16.66 10.87
C ASN A 49 16.79 16.03 9.51
N VAL A 50 15.50 15.94 9.22
CA VAL A 50 14.95 15.42 7.95
C VAL A 50 13.98 16.41 7.32
N SER A 51 14.21 17.73 7.51
CA SER A 51 13.32 18.80 7.05
C SER A 51 12.88 18.60 5.60
N GLY A 52 11.56 18.51 5.40
CA GLY A 52 10.93 18.30 4.09
C GLY A 52 10.88 16.85 3.59
N LEU A 53 11.45 15.90 4.33
CA LEU A 53 11.31 14.47 4.03
C LEU A 53 9.90 14.00 4.38
N GLN A 54 9.27 13.29 3.44
CA GLN A 54 7.94 12.71 3.59
C GLN A 54 7.98 11.22 3.25
N VAL A 55 7.08 10.46 3.86
CA VAL A 55 6.82 9.06 3.48
C VAL A 55 6.43 9.02 2.00
N GLY A 56 7.05 8.11 1.24
CA GLY A 56 6.91 8.01 -0.21
C GLY A 56 7.93 8.83 -1.01
N ASN A 57 8.78 9.65 -0.39
CA ASN A 57 9.86 10.32 -1.12
C ASN A 57 10.84 9.30 -1.70
N ASN A 58 11.35 9.59 -2.90
CA ASN A 58 12.31 8.73 -3.60
C ASN A 58 13.69 8.73 -2.91
N VAL A 59 14.22 7.54 -2.66
CA VAL A 59 15.59 7.33 -2.19
C VAL A 59 16.47 7.13 -3.40
N ARG A 60 17.54 7.92 -3.51
CA ARG A 60 18.45 7.89 -4.66
C ARG A 60 19.85 7.45 -4.29
N PHE A 61 20.43 6.57 -5.09
CA PHE A 61 21.84 6.21 -5.03
C PHE A 61 22.52 6.70 -6.31
N THR A 62 23.50 7.60 -6.16
CA THR A 62 24.24 8.18 -7.30
C THR A 62 23.31 8.77 -8.37
N GLY A 63 22.22 9.41 -7.93
CA GLY A 63 21.23 10.05 -8.82
C GLY A 63 20.14 9.12 -9.38
N ILE A 64 20.26 7.80 -9.21
CA ILE A 64 19.27 6.82 -9.68
C ILE A 64 18.27 6.52 -8.56
N ASN A 65 16.97 6.48 -8.88
CA ASN A 65 15.94 6.08 -7.92
C ASN A 65 16.06 4.58 -7.60
N VAL A 66 16.28 4.25 -6.32
CA VAL A 66 16.49 2.88 -5.85
C VAL A 66 15.45 2.44 -4.82
N GLY A 67 14.56 3.34 -4.39
CA GLY A 67 13.52 3.01 -3.42
C GLY A 67 12.70 4.22 -2.98
N THR A 68 11.95 4.04 -1.91
CA THR A 68 11.10 5.07 -1.33
C THR A 68 11.18 5.02 0.19
N VAL A 69 11.02 6.15 0.85
CA VAL A 69 10.88 6.21 2.32
C VAL A 69 9.58 5.53 2.73
N ASP A 70 9.65 4.52 3.59
CA ASP A 70 8.51 3.75 4.11
C ASP A 70 7.96 4.40 5.39
N ASN A 71 8.82 4.79 6.33
CA ASN A 71 8.40 5.44 7.58
C ASN A 71 9.37 6.50 8.08
N ILE A 72 8.83 7.47 8.83
CA ILE A 72 9.61 8.48 9.55
C ILE A 72 9.09 8.53 10.98
N LYS A 73 9.97 8.25 11.95
CA LYS A 73 9.66 8.26 13.38
C LYS A 73 10.59 9.20 14.13
N ILE A 74 10.03 10.19 14.81
CA ILE A 74 10.77 11.06 15.71
C ILE A 74 11.01 10.28 17.02
N ILE A 75 12.28 10.03 17.35
CA ILE A 75 12.67 9.30 18.57
C ILE A 75 12.83 10.29 19.73
N ASN A 76 13.50 11.43 19.49
CA ASN A 76 13.71 12.51 20.45
C ASN A 76 14.00 13.84 19.73
N ASP A 77 14.24 14.90 20.50
CA ASP A 77 14.48 16.28 20.02
C ASP A 77 15.62 16.44 19.00
N SER A 78 16.51 15.44 18.90
CA SER A 78 17.69 15.46 18.03
C SER A 78 17.82 14.23 17.14
N THR A 79 16.88 13.28 17.18
CA THR A 79 17.01 12.00 16.50
C THR A 79 15.71 11.61 15.81
N VAL A 80 15.80 11.45 14.50
CA VAL A 80 14.74 10.94 13.64
C VAL A 80 15.20 9.64 13.01
N TRP A 81 14.38 8.61 13.14
CA TRP A 81 14.56 7.31 12.51
C TRP A 81 13.77 7.27 11.21
N VAL A 82 14.40 6.81 10.13
CA VAL A 82 13.83 6.72 8.78
C VAL A 82 14.12 5.34 8.24
N ASP A 83 13.12 4.68 7.65
CA ASP A 83 13.25 3.39 6.95
C ASP A 83 12.50 3.35 5.61
#